data_AF-G8BRZ5-F1
#
_entry.id   AF-G8BRZ5-F1
#
_cell.length_a   1.000
_cell.length_b   1.000
_cell.length_c   1.000
_cell.angle_alpha   90.00
_cell.angle_beta   90.00
_cell.angle_gamma   90.00
#
_symmetry.space_group_name_H-M   'P 1'
#
loop_
_entity.id
_entity.type
_entity.pdbx_description
1 polymer ?
#
loop_
_entity_poly.entity_id
_entity_poly.type
_entity_poly.pdbx_seq_one_letter_code
_entity_poly.pdbx_strand_id
1 'polypeptide(L)'
;MSKPSKNMIYSKLFGNLINSRWKLDDTMISFLYYLFPRDLFVRALSLLDSGDMFIYLLESGPEEQVCEEAAVVHTGEDGTTHEQERSDDNGLENQQTRETLDSSNYQTFLEEFSRKLYDPGQSIPKRLIVKSNEDTDVPIYVDLGTWICSCGEYTERFQEAMTAGPSDASSQETNSKLSSILLTIKDDSSKFSDDKFAQIDAHSLSSQYYIDHSKLICPHLLAYSILLSSSQRTFRYFAIRNPTVLLIKITNLDEWLRLHINIVS
;
A
#
# COMPACT_ATOMS: atom_id res chain seq x y z
N MET A 1 -17.19 21.95 -18.00
CA MET A 1 -17.28 20.52 -17.65
C MET A 1 -17.82 20.44 -16.23
N SER A 2 -18.96 19.79 -16.05
CA SER A 2 -19.72 19.76 -14.79
C SER A 2 -18.93 19.04 -13.69
N LYS A 3 -18.70 19.72 -12.55
CA LYS A 3 -18.25 19.08 -11.30
C LYS A 3 -19.20 17.91 -10.99
N PRO A 4 -18.73 16.66 -10.87
CA PRO A 4 -19.61 15.58 -10.44
C PRO A 4 -20.10 15.89 -9.02
N SER A 5 -21.41 15.88 -8.88
CA SER A 5 -22.19 16.15 -7.68
C SER A 5 -21.87 15.17 -6.55
N LYS A 6 -21.67 15.73 -5.34
CA LYS A 6 -22.04 15.21 -4.00
C LYS A 6 -22.34 13.69 -3.90
N ASN A 7 -21.54 13.02 -3.07
CA ASN A 7 -21.76 11.69 -2.46
C ASN A 7 -21.53 10.45 -3.33
N MET A 8 -20.50 10.45 -4.17
CA MET A 8 -20.01 9.20 -4.74
C MET A 8 -19.14 8.46 -3.72
N ILE A 9 -19.43 7.17 -3.47
CA ILE A 9 -18.67 6.31 -2.54
C ILE A 9 -17.79 5.38 -3.38
N TYR A 10 -16.51 5.74 -3.54
CA TYR A 10 -15.59 5.03 -4.43
C TYR A 10 -15.34 3.59 -3.97
N SER A 11 -15.20 3.35 -2.67
CA SER A 11 -15.07 2.00 -2.11
C SER A 11 -16.20 1.05 -2.56
N LYS A 12 -17.44 1.54 -2.60
CA LYS A 12 -18.60 0.75 -3.05
C LYS A 12 -18.56 0.51 -4.56
N LEU A 13 -18.12 1.50 -5.36
CA LEU A 13 -17.96 1.35 -6.80
C LEU A 13 -16.89 0.31 -7.16
N PHE A 14 -15.72 0.38 -6.53
CA PHE A 14 -14.66 -0.61 -6.70
C PHE A 14 -15.10 -2.01 -6.25
N GLY A 15 -15.96 -2.10 -5.23
CA GLY A 15 -16.52 -3.37 -4.76
C GLY A 15 -17.41 -4.05 -5.80
N ASN A 16 -17.98 -3.28 -6.73
CA ASN A 16 -18.79 -3.79 -7.84
C ASN A 16 -17.98 -4.14 -9.09
N LEU A 17 -16.66 -3.93 -9.08
CA LEU A 17 -15.80 -4.26 -10.22
C LEU A 17 -15.82 -5.76 -10.55
N ILE A 18 -15.99 -6.61 -9.52
CA ILE A 18 -16.12 -8.06 -9.68
C ILE A 18 -17.57 -8.48 -9.47
N ASN A 19 -18.18 -8.99 -10.54
CA ASN A 19 -19.56 -9.45 -10.51
C ASN A 19 -19.72 -10.79 -9.75
N SER A 20 -20.97 -11.24 -9.60
CA SER A 20 -21.30 -12.50 -8.91
C SER A 20 -20.74 -13.75 -9.60
N ARG A 21 -20.32 -13.66 -10.86
CA ARG A 21 -19.73 -14.73 -11.65
C ARG A 21 -18.19 -14.75 -11.60
N TRP A 22 -17.59 -13.98 -10.68
CA TRP A 22 -16.13 -13.85 -10.56
C TRP A 22 -15.47 -13.41 -11.87
N LYS A 23 -16.09 -12.44 -12.56
CA LYS A 23 -15.51 -11.77 -13.70
C LYS A 23 -15.50 -10.27 -13.47
N LEU A 24 -14.59 -9.58 -14.14
CA LEU A 24 -14.63 -8.14 -14.28
C LEU A 24 -15.95 -7.72 -14.95
N ASP A 25 -16.58 -6.69 -14.40
CA ASP A 25 -17.81 -6.12 -14.93
C ASP A 25 -17.48 -5.00 -15.93
N ASP A 26 -17.71 -5.27 -17.22
CA ASP A 26 -17.40 -4.34 -18.32
C ASP A 26 -18.15 -3.00 -18.21
N THR A 27 -19.36 -3.01 -17.63
CA THR A 27 -20.14 -1.79 -17.41
C THR A 27 -19.47 -0.94 -16.33
N MET A 28 -19.02 -1.59 -15.26
CA MET A 28 -18.29 -0.91 -14.19
C MET A 28 -16.92 -0.42 -14.63
N ILE A 29 -16.18 -1.20 -15.43
CA ILE A 29 -14.92 -0.77 -16.04
C ILE A 29 -15.14 0.49 -16.88
N SER A 30 -16.14 0.48 -17.76
CA SER A 30 -16.46 1.61 -18.62
C SER A 30 -16.83 2.85 -17.80
N PHE A 31 -17.59 2.68 -16.72
CA PHE A 31 -17.93 3.78 -15.82
C PHE A 31 -16.70 4.35 -15.10
N LEU A 32 -15.86 3.50 -14.51
CA LEU A 32 -14.65 3.90 -13.79
C LEU A 32 -13.61 4.55 -14.71
N TYR A 33 -13.55 4.14 -15.98
CA TYR A 33 -12.71 4.77 -17.00
C TYR A 33 -12.97 6.27 -17.12
N TYR A 34 -14.24 6.70 -17.13
CA TYR A 34 -14.60 8.11 -17.25
C TYR A 34 -14.47 8.91 -15.93
N LEU A 35 -14.30 8.23 -14.79
CA LEU A 35 -14.21 8.89 -13.48
C LEU A 35 -12.80 9.37 -13.14
N PHE A 36 -11.76 8.72 -13.67
CA PHE A 36 -10.38 9.06 -13.38
C PHE A 36 -9.70 9.68 -14.60
N PRO A 37 -9.08 10.85 -14.47
CA PRO A 37 -8.41 11.51 -15.60
C PRO A 37 -7.14 10.74 -16.01
N ARG A 38 -6.55 11.10 -17.16
CA ARG A 38 -5.21 10.66 -17.60
C ARG A 38 -5.06 9.14 -17.70
N ASP A 39 -6.13 8.46 -18.13
CA ASP A 39 -6.21 6.99 -18.24
C ASP A 39 -5.79 6.26 -16.96
N LEU A 40 -5.92 6.92 -15.79
CA LEU A 40 -5.37 6.43 -14.54
C LEU A 40 -6.04 5.13 -14.10
N PHE A 41 -7.33 4.97 -14.40
CA PHE A 41 -8.03 3.71 -14.17
C PHE A 41 -7.50 2.57 -15.05
N VAL A 42 -7.22 2.81 -16.33
CA VAL A 42 -6.67 1.77 -17.22
C VAL A 42 -5.29 1.35 -16.74
N ARG A 43 -4.41 2.31 -16.42
CA ARG A 43 -3.08 2.00 -15.90
C ARG A 43 -3.13 1.23 -14.58
N ALA A 44 -4.04 1.59 -13.68
CA ALA A 44 -4.25 0.86 -12.42
C ALA A 44 -4.76 -0.57 -12.66
N LEU A 45 -5.68 -0.77 -13.61
CA LEU A 45 -6.18 -2.10 -13.97
C LEU A 45 -5.10 -2.95 -14.66
N SER A 46 -4.33 -2.37 -15.58
CA SER A 46 -3.18 -3.05 -16.18
C SER A 46 -2.17 -3.50 -15.14
N LEU A 47 -1.95 -2.68 -14.10
CA LEU A 47 -1.05 -3.03 -13.00
C LEU A 47 -1.61 -4.18 -12.15
N LEU A 48 -2.91 -4.18 -11.88
CA LEU A 48 -3.57 -5.29 -11.19
C LEU A 48 -3.45 -6.61 -11.95
N ASP A 49 -3.36 -6.57 -13.27
CA ASP A 49 -3.22 -7.75 -14.12
C ASP A 49 -1.75 -8.09 -14.49
N SER A 50 -0.76 -7.25 -14.13
CA SER A 50 0.62 -7.40 -14.64
C SER A 50 1.44 -8.50 -13.96
N GLY A 51 1.11 -8.88 -12.72
CA GLY A 51 1.95 -9.76 -11.90
C GLY A 51 3.01 -9.04 -11.07
N ASP A 52 3.08 -7.70 -11.13
CA ASP A 52 4.14 -6.91 -10.50
C ASP A 52 3.74 -6.34 -9.13
N MET A 53 2.53 -6.60 -8.66
CA MET A 53 2.03 -6.11 -7.38
C MET A 53 2.26 -7.12 -6.26
N PHE A 54 2.96 -6.69 -5.23
CA PHE A 54 3.30 -7.49 -4.06
C PHE A 54 2.71 -6.87 -2.79
N ILE A 55 2.25 -7.75 -1.90
CA ILE A 55 1.87 -7.39 -0.54
C ILE A 55 2.71 -8.26 0.38
N TYR A 56 3.64 -7.63 1.10
CA TYR A 56 4.45 -8.30 2.11
C TYR A 56 3.81 -8.13 3.47
N LEU A 57 3.71 -9.23 4.22
CA LEU A 57 3.16 -9.24 5.57
C LEU A 57 4.23 -9.69 6.55
N LEU A 58 4.45 -8.90 7.59
CA LEU A 58 5.25 -9.35 8.71
C LEU A 58 4.36 -10.20 9.61
N GLU A 59 4.65 -11.49 9.71
CA GLU A 59 4.08 -12.30 10.79
C GLU A 59 4.88 -12.01 12.05
N SER A 60 4.27 -11.28 12.98
CA SER A 60 4.72 -11.32 14.37
C SER A 60 4.60 -12.78 14.81
N GLY A 61 5.68 -13.38 15.31
CA GLY A 61 5.61 -14.68 15.97
C GLY A 61 4.57 -14.65 17.10
N PRO A 62 4.30 -15.78 17.77
CA PRO A 62 3.38 -15.85 18.93
C PRO A 62 3.80 -14.99 20.16
N GLU A 63 4.67 -13.99 19.98
CA GLU A 63 5.28 -13.13 21.00
C GLU A 63 4.70 -11.70 21.00
N GLU A 64 3.39 -11.53 20.78
CA GLU A 64 2.69 -10.39 21.40
C GLU A 64 2.53 -10.65 22.92
N GLN A 65 3.66 -10.84 23.60
CA GLN A 65 3.81 -10.57 25.02
C GLN A 65 4.64 -9.30 25.12
N VAL A 66 3.95 -8.21 25.46
CA VAL A 66 4.44 -7.04 26.19
C VAL A 66 5.98 -7.00 26.33
N CYS A 67 6.65 -6.26 25.44
CA CYS A 67 8.01 -5.83 25.73
C CYS A 67 7.93 -4.77 26.82
N GLU A 68 8.12 -5.20 28.07
CA GLU A 68 8.51 -4.32 29.17
C GLU A 68 9.83 -3.61 28.81
N GLU A 69 9.96 -2.41 29.36
CA GLU A 69 10.97 -1.38 29.09
C GLU A 69 12.34 -1.87 28.64
N ALA A 70 12.85 -1.25 27.57
CA ALA A 70 14.22 -1.37 27.11
C ALA A 70 15.19 -1.10 28.27
N ALA A 71 15.79 -2.18 28.79
CA ALA A 71 16.92 -2.08 29.69
C ALA A 71 18.07 -1.38 28.96
N VAL A 72 18.45 -0.23 29.50
CA VAL A 72 19.59 0.60 29.11
C VAL A 72 20.84 -0.27 28.96
N VAL A 73 21.32 -0.46 27.73
CA VAL A 73 22.62 -1.08 27.47
C VAL A 73 23.69 -0.01 27.66
N HIS A 74 24.45 -0.14 28.75
CA HIS A 74 25.67 0.62 28.94
C HIS A 74 26.73 0.16 27.92
N THR A 75 27.13 1.07 27.03
CA THR A 75 28.34 0.96 26.21
C THR A 75 29.57 0.99 27.12
N GLY A 76 30.32 -0.11 27.19
CA GLY A 76 31.61 -0.23 27.86
C GLY A 76 32.73 -0.45 26.85
N GLU A 77 33.81 0.30 27.03
CA GLU A 77 34.95 0.52 26.14
C GLU A 77 35.96 -0.65 26.02
N ASP A 78 36.65 -0.63 24.88
CA ASP A 78 37.98 -1.15 24.49
C ASP A 78 38.68 -2.26 25.30
N GLY A 79 39.06 -3.32 24.57
CA GLY A 79 40.06 -4.31 24.97
C GLY A 79 40.54 -5.13 23.77
N THR A 80 41.82 -4.97 23.43
CA THR A 80 42.54 -5.47 22.25
C THR A 80 42.83 -6.99 22.23
N THR A 81 43.32 -7.43 21.06
CA THR A 81 44.34 -8.48 20.76
C THR A 81 43.96 -9.90 20.30
N HIS A 82 44.50 -10.23 19.10
CA HIS A 82 45.11 -11.49 18.60
C HIS A 82 44.20 -12.72 18.37
N GLU A 83 44.33 -13.60 17.36
CA GLU A 83 45.12 -13.77 16.11
C GLU A 83 44.63 -15.10 15.45
N GLN A 84 44.75 -15.26 14.12
CA GLN A 84 45.04 -16.50 13.34
C GLN A 84 44.03 -17.70 13.42
N GLU A 85 43.81 -18.58 12.43
CA GLU A 85 44.33 -18.89 11.08
C GLU A 85 43.45 -20.01 10.44
N ARG A 86 43.37 -20.04 9.09
CA ARG A 86 43.31 -21.25 8.19
C ARG A 86 42.08 -22.20 8.28
N SER A 87 41.60 -22.92 7.25
CA SER A 87 41.99 -23.22 5.86
C SER A 87 40.89 -24.11 5.20
N ASP A 88 40.78 -24.03 3.87
CA ASP A 88 40.56 -25.11 2.88
C ASP A 88 39.30 -26.01 2.83
N ASP A 89 38.63 -25.92 1.66
CA ASP A 89 38.39 -27.00 0.67
C ASP A 89 37.01 -27.70 0.54
N ASN A 90 36.71 -27.92 -0.75
CA ASN A 90 35.74 -28.78 -1.44
C ASN A 90 34.24 -28.47 -1.48
N GLY A 91 33.77 -28.31 -2.71
CA GLY A 91 32.37 -28.19 -3.08
C GLY A 91 31.61 -29.50 -3.19
N LEU A 92 30.33 -29.36 -3.51
CA LEU A 92 29.53 -30.33 -4.22
C LEU A 92 28.25 -29.67 -4.71
N GLU A 93 27.92 -29.95 -5.96
CA GLU A 93 26.62 -29.79 -6.57
C GLU A 93 25.51 -30.27 -5.62
N ASN A 94 24.44 -29.48 -5.46
CA ASN A 94 23.13 -30.09 -5.32
C ASN A 94 22.00 -29.16 -5.73
N GLN A 95 21.46 -29.48 -6.90
CA GLN A 95 20.04 -29.61 -7.21
C GLN A 95 19.09 -28.55 -6.65
N GLN A 96 18.47 -27.87 -7.62
CA GLN A 96 17.16 -27.24 -7.57
C GLN A 96 16.17 -28.01 -6.69
N THR A 97 16.14 -27.70 -5.40
CA THR A 97 14.97 -27.94 -4.56
C THR A 97 13.96 -26.84 -4.90
N ARG A 98 13.26 -27.02 -6.02
CA ARG A 98 11.99 -26.33 -6.27
C ARG A 98 11.02 -26.87 -5.22
N GLU A 99 10.99 -26.20 -4.07
CA GLU A 99 9.97 -26.42 -3.05
C GLU A 99 8.61 -26.13 -3.70
N THR A 100 7.89 -27.19 -4.06
CA THR A 100 6.44 -27.16 -4.18
C THR A 100 5.89 -26.87 -2.79
N LEU A 101 5.88 -25.60 -2.42
CA LEU A 101 5.10 -25.09 -1.28
C LEU A 101 3.67 -25.60 -1.45
N ASP A 102 3.25 -26.38 -0.45
CA ASP A 102 1.96 -27.04 -0.34
C ASP A 102 0.84 -26.03 -0.65
N SER A 103 0.25 -26.12 -1.86
CA SER A 103 -0.70 -25.12 -2.37
C SER A 103 -1.93 -24.98 -1.46
N SER A 104 -2.23 -26.02 -0.67
CA SER A 104 -3.32 -26.02 0.31
C SER A 104 -3.06 -25.06 1.50
N ASN A 105 -1.81 -25.00 1.97
CA ASN A 105 -1.41 -24.12 3.07
C ASN A 105 -1.38 -22.65 2.61
N TYR A 106 -0.91 -22.39 1.39
CA TYR A 106 -0.91 -21.03 0.84
C TYR A 106 -2.33 -20.47 0.65
N GLN A 107 -3.26 -21.30 0.17
CA GLN A 107 -4.64 -20.88 0.00
C GLN A 107 -5.34 -20.61 1.33
N THR A 108 -5.07 -21.42 2.36
CA THR A 108 -5.56 -21.18 3.73
C THR A 108 -5.04 -19.86 4.28
N PHE A 109 -3.75 -19.57 4.07
CA PHE A 109 -3.12 -18.30 4.44
C PHE A 109 -3.78 -17.09 3.75
N LEU A 110 -4.03 -17.17 2.43
CA LEU A 110 -4.71 -16.11 1.68
C LEU A 110 -6.13 -15.84 2.22
N GLU A 111 -6.86 -16.89 2.58
CA GLU A 111 -8.22 -16.75 3.14
C GLU A 111 -8.22 -16.15 4.54
N GLU A 112 -7.29 -16.58 5.39
CA GLU A 112 -7.12 -16.01 6.73
C GLU A 112 -6.74 -14.52 6.64
N PHE A 113 -5.76 -14.18 5.80
CA PHE A 113 -5.37 -12.80 5.57
C PHE A 113 -6.53 -11.97 5.03
N SER A 114 -7.27 -12.50 4.05
CA SER A 114 -8.44 -11.84 3.48
C SER A 114 -9.49 -11.53 4.54
N ARG A 115 -9.63 -12.37 5.58
CA ARG A 115 -10.52 -12.08 6.72
C ARG A 115 -9.94 -11.00 7.62
N LYS A 116 -8.67 -11.12 8.03
CA LYS A 116 -8.01 -10.17 8.94
C LYS A 116 -7.89 -8.76 8.35
N LEU A 117 -7.61 -8.64 7.05
CA LEU A 117 -7.48 -7.35 6.34
C LEU A 117 -8.74 -6.48 6.43
N TYR A 118 -9.92 -7.09 6.50
CA TYR A 118 -11.20 -6.41 6.53
C TYR A 118 -11.85 -6.40 7.93
N ASP A 119 -11.16 -6.94 8.95
CA ASP A 119 -11.59 -6.89 10.34
C ASP A 119 -11.18 -5.54 10.97
N PRO A 120 -12.15 -4.71 11.43
CA PRO A 120 -11.85 -3.39 12.01
C PRO A 120 -11.00 -3.43 13.28
N GLY A 121 -10.83 -4.58 13.93
CA GLY A 121 -10.07 -4.73 15.17
C GLY A 121 -8.60 -5.12 15.01
N GLN A 122 -8.13 -5.43 13.79
CA GLN A 122 -6.78 -5.95 13.57
C GLN A 122 -5.99 -5.10 12.58
N SER A 123 -4.83 -4.60 13.01
CA SER A 123 -3.85 -3.98 12.13
C SER A 123 -2.73 -4.96 11.85
N ILE A 124 -2.56 -5.36 10.58
CA ILE A 124 -1.45 -6.22 10.16
C ILE A 124 -0.37 -5.32 9.56
N PRO A 125 0.88 -5.36 10.08
CA PRO A 125 2.00 -4.69 9.45
C PRO A 125 2.20 -5.24 8.04
N LYS A 126 2.01 -4.37 7.05
CA LYS A 126 2.08 -4.73 5.63
C LYS A 126 2.88 -3.71 4.83
N ARG A 127 3.52 -4.17 3.76
CA ARG A 127 4.18 -3.33 2.77
C ARG A 127 3.59 -3.62 1.40
N LEU A 128 3.24 -2.54 0.70
CA LEU A 128 2.70 -2.60 -0.64
C LEU A 128 3.83 -2.17 -1.57
N ILE A 129 4.27 -3.10 -2.42
CA ILE A 129 5.43 -2.91 -3.28
C ILE A 129 5.04 -3.28 -4.71
N VAL A 130 5.38 -2.41 -5.65
CA VAL A 130 5.29 -2.70 -7.07
C VAL A 130 6.70 -2.88 -7.62
N LYS A 131 6.94 -3.99 -8.30
CA LYS A 131 8.21 -4.20 -9.00
C LYS A 131 8.28 -3.18 -10.16
N SER A 132 9.35 -2.40 -10.21
CA SER A 132 9.58 -1.49 -11.32
C SER A 132 9.96 -2.28 -12.57
N ASN A 133 9.41 -1.86 -13.70
CA ASN A 133 9.77 -2.37 -15.02
C ASN A 133 10.87 -1.52 -15.68
N GLU A 134 11.33 -0.47 -15.00
CA GLU A 134 12.44 0.38 -15.46
C GLU A 134 13.78 -0.24 -15.07
N ASP A 135 14.82 -0.01 -15.89
CA ASP A 135 16.19 -0.52 -15.72
C ASP A 135 16.88 -0.09 -14.40
N THR A 136 16.21 0.75 -13.60
CA THR A 136 16.70 1.28 -12.33
C THR A 136 16.54 0.31 -11.16
N ASP A 137 15.81 -0.81 -11.31
CA ASP A 137 15.59 -1.87 -10.30
C ASP A 137 15.04 -1.38 -8.93
N VAL A 138 14.67 -0.09 -8.81
CA VAL A 138 14.11 0.50 -7.58
C VAL A 138 12.63 0.15 -7.47
N PRO A 139 12.19 -0.56 -6.42
CA PRO A 139 10.78 -0.87 -6.22
C PRO A 139 9.96 0.37 -5.87
N ILE A 140 8.69 0.38 -6.29
CA ILE A 140 7.76 1.44 -5.95
C ILE A 140 7.04 1.07 -4.65
N TYR A 141 7.25 1.88 -3.61
CA TYR A 141 6.57 1.78 -2.33
C TYR A 141 5.22 2.51 -2.37
N VAL A 142 4.20 1.89 -1.75
CA VAL A 142 2.88 2.47 -1.58
C VAL A 142 2.43 2.34 -0.13
N ASP A 143 1.85 3.41 0.41
CA ASP A 143 1.19 3.40 1.70
C ASP A 143 -0.18 4.06 1.59
N LEU A 144 -1.24 3.27 1.75
CA LEU A 144 -2.62 3.78 1.73
C LEU A 144 -3.01 4.49 3.03
N GLY A 145 -2.39 4.15 4.17
CA GLY A 145 -2.72 4.74 5.47
C GLY A 145 -2.28 6.19 5.58
N THR A 146 -1.15 6.53 4.95
CA THR A 146 -0.63 7.90 4.84
C THR A 146 -0.85 8.52 3.45
N TRP A 147 -1.36 7.74 2.49
CA TRP A 147 -1.58 8.12 1.10
C TRP A 147 -0.32 8.57 0.35
N ILE A 148 0.76 7.79 0.48
CA ILE A 148 2.06 8.09 -0.11
C ILE A 148 2.41 7.03 -1.16
N CYS A 149 3.08 7.46 -2.23
CA CYS A 149 3.71 6.56 -3.20
C CYS A 149 5.08 7.10 -3.62
N SER A 150 6.07 6.23 -3.78
CA SER A 150 7.42 6.65 -4.21
C SER A 150 7.58 6.84 -5.72
N CYS A 151 6.55 6.60 -6.53
CA CYS A 151 6.66 6.74 -7.99
C CYS A 151 6.83 8.21 -8.43
N GLY A 152 7.51 8.43 -9.56
CA GLY A 152 7.75 9.76 -10.12
C GLY A 152 6.48 10.59 -10.31
N GLU A 153 5.39 9.99 -10.84
CA GLU A 153 4.13 10.70 -11.04
C GLU A 153 3.51 11.24 -9.74
N TYR A 154 3.61 10.48 -8.64
CA TYR A 154 3.12 10.97 -7.34
C TYR A 154 3.93 12.19 -6.91
N THR A 155 5.26 12.11 -7.01
CA THR A 155 6.18 13.20 -6.64
C THR A 155 5.92 14.46 -7.47
N GLU A 156 5.75 14.33 -8.78
CA GLU A 156 5.42 15.44 -9.68
C GLU A 156 4.08 16.09 -9.28
N ARG A 157 3.04 15.29 -9.04
CA ARG A 157 1.72 15.79 -8.63
C ARG A 157 1.74 16.46 -7.27
N PHE A 158 2.52 15.90 -6.34
CA PHE A 158 2.72 16.50 -5.04
C PHE A 158 3.39 17.87 -5.19
N GLN A 159 4.45 17.98 -5.98
CA GLN A 159 5.12 19.25 -6.27
C GLN A 159 4.23 20.26 -7.00
N GLU A 160 3.42 19.82 -7.98
CA GLU A 160 2.42 20.64 -8.64
C GLU A 160 1.40 21.19 -7.64
N ALA A 161 0.86 20.36 -6.75
CA ALA A 161 -0.10 20.78 -5.74
C ALA A 161 0.52 21.77 -4.73
N MET A 162 1.80 21.62 -4.43
CA MET A 162 2.57 22.53 -3.58
C MET A 162 2.78 23.90 -4.21
N THR A 163 3.08 23.92 -5.52
CA THR A 163 3.39 25.14 -6.26
C THR A 163 2.14 25.87 -6.75
N ALA A 164 1.05 25.14 -7.00
CA ALA A 164 -0.26 25.67 -7.34
C ALA A 164 -1.06 26.20 -6.13
N GLY A 165 -0.37 26.49 -5.02
CA GLY A 165 -0.94 27.15 -3.83
C GLY A 165 -1.71 28.44 -4.20
N PRO A 166 -2.58 28.93 -3.31
CA PRO A 166 -3.64 29.87 -3.65
C PRO A 166 -3.10 31.08 -4.43
N SER A 167 -3.60 31.25 -5.65
CA SER A 167 -3.23 32.31 -6.60
C SER A 167 -3.72 33.70 -6.16
N ASP A 168 -4.39 33.80 -5.01
CA ASP A 168 -4.89 35.04 -4.46
C ASP A 168 -3.77 35.73 -3.66
N ALA A 169 -2.89 36.36 -4.43
CA ALA A 169 -1.88 37.29 -3.96
C ALA A 169 -2.52 38.55 -3.35
N SER A 170 -2.99 38.47 -2.10
CA SER A 170 -3.26 39.67 -1.29
C SER A 170 -3.32 39.41 0.22
N SER A 171 -2.38 38.64 0.80
CA SER A 171 -2.14 38.71 2.26
C SER A 171 -0.89 37.94 2.67
N GLN A 172 -0.10 38.57 3.55
CA GLN A 172 1.13 38.07 4.14
C GLN A 172 0.89 36.89 5.11
N GLU A 173 0.50 35.71 4.63
CA GLU A 173 0.57 34.47 5.40
C GLU A 173 1.18 33.36 4.54
N THR A 174 2.51 33.30 4.52
CA THR A 174 3.34 32.35 3.77
C THR A 174 3.32 30.92 4.32
N ASN A 175 2.22 30.47 4.93
CA ASN A 175 2.08 29.13 5.49
C ASN A 175 0.63 28.61 5.37
N SER A 176 0.09 28.52 4.16
CA SER A 176 -1.08 27.66 3.95
C SER A 176 -0.67 26.23 4.28
N LYS A 177 -1.10 25.71 5.45
CA LYS A 177 -0.74 24.36 5.91
C LYS A 177 -1.07 23.36 4.80
N LEU A 178 -0.17 22.43 4.51
CA LEU A 178 -0.32 21.33 3.55
C LEU A 178 -1.71 20.68 3.61
N SER A 179 -2.21 20.49 4.83
CA SER A 179 -3.53 19.97 5.12
C SER A 179 -4.66 20.75 4.45
N SER A 180 -4.59 22.08 4.37
CA SER A 180 -5.62 22.90 3.73
C SER A 180 -5.67 22.74 2.21
N ILE A 181 -4.56 22.33 1.59
CA ILE A 181 -4.46 22.16 0.13
C ILE A 181 -4.90 20.74 -0.25
N LEU A 182 -4.44 19.73 0.49
CA LEU A 182 -4.53 18.33 0.12
C LEU A 182 -5.58 17.54 0.91
N LEU A 183 -6.10 18.05 2.03
CA LEU A 183 -7.08 17.33 2.85
C LEU A 183 -8.46 17.96 2.78
N THR A 184 -9.46 17.09 2.66
CA THR A 184 -10.85 17.36 2.96
C THR A 184 -11.15 16.85 4.36
N ILE A 185 -11.38 17.77 5.29
CA ILE A 185 -11.69 17.47 6.69
C ILE A 185 -13.20 17.50 6.89
N LYS A 186 -13.74 16.46 7.52
CA LYS A 186 -15.15 16.36 7.91
C LYS A 186 -15.25 16.21 9.42
N ASP A 187 -15.62 17.29 10.10
CA ASP A 187 -15.76 17.31 11.58
C ASP A 187 -17.23 17.17 12.04
N ASP A 188 -18.16 17.17 11.08
CA ASP A 188 -19.60 17.02 11.34
C ASP A 188 -19.98 15.55 11.17
N SER A 189 -20.38 14.90 12.26
CA SER A 189 -20.79 13.48 12.27
C SER A 189 -21.93 13.18 11.30
N SER A 190 -22.80 14.15 11.01
CA SER A 190 -23.87 14.00 10.02
C SER A 190 -23.36 13.91 8.57
N LYS A 191 -22.11 14.32 8.33
CA LYS A 191 -21.44 14.29 7.02
C LYS A 191 -20.43 13.15 6.89
N PHE A 192 -20.33 12.29 7.90
CA PHE A 192 -19.43 11.13 7.86
C PHE A 192 -19.79 10.23 6.69
N SER A 193 -18.76 9.67 6.08
CA SER A 193 -18.87 8.79 4.92
C SER A 193 -18.38 7.40 5.27
N ASP A 194 -19.01 6.39 4.67
CA ASP A 194 -18.53 4.99 4.68
C ASP A 194 -17.41 4.76 3.66
N ASP A 195 -17.05 5.77 2.87
CA ASP A 195 -16.01 5.67 1.85
C ASP A 195 -14.65 5.51 2.52
N LYS A 196 -13.90 4.47 2.13
CA LYS A 196 -12.54 4.20 2.60
C LYS A 196 -11.48 4.64 1.59
N PHE A 197 -11.90 5.00 0.39
CA PHE A 197 -11.00 5.49 -0.64
C PHE A 197 -10.42 6.86 -0.25
N ALA A 198 -9.10 7.00 -0.37
CA ALA A 198 -8.36 8.20 0.02
C ALA A 198 -8.55 8.63 1.49
N GLN A 199 -9.09 7.75 2.35
CA GLN A 199 -9.24 8.02 3.77
C GLN A 199 -7.92 7.79 4.49
N ILE A 200 -7.53 8.73 5.36
CA ILE A 200 -6.37 8.60 6.25
C ILE A 200 -6.82 8.69 7.71
N ASP A 201 -6.00 8.17 8.63
CA ASP A 201 -6.32 8.25 10.06
C ASP A 201 -6.30 9.71 10.54
N ALA A 202 -7.38 10.13 11.20
CA ALA A 202 -7.50 11.46 11.78
C ALA A 202 -6.94 11.52 13.21
N HIS A 203 -6.60 10.37 13.81
CA HIS A 203 -6.27 10.20 15.23
C HIS A 203 -7.32 10.82 16.15
N SER A 204 -8.57 10.86 15.68
CA SER A 204 -9.72 11.44 16.35
C SER A 204 -10.99 10.70 15.93
N LEU A 205 -11.88 10.47 16.88
CA LEU A 205 -13.19 9.86 16.63
C LEU A 205 -14.22 10.90 16.14
N SER A 206 -13.91 12.19 16.27
CA SER A 206 -14.83 13.28 15.91
C SER A 206 -14.57 13.85 14.52
N SER A 207 -13.59 13.34 13.78
CA SER A 207 -13.25 13.83 12.45
C SER A 207 -12.89 12.70 11.50
N GLN A 208 -13.17 12.92 10.21
CA GLN A 208 -12.69 12.06 9.12
C GLN A 208 -11.84 12.87 8.17
N TYR A 209 -10.66 12.36 7.83
CA TYR A 209 -9.74 12.98 6.89
C TYR A 209 -9.71 12.19 5.58
N TYR A 210 -9.84 12.93 4.48
CA TYR A 210 -9.73 12.40 3.13
C TYR A 210 -8.70 13.21 2.35
N ILE A 211 -7.82 12.54 1.62
CA ILE A 211 -6.96 13.21 0.65
C ILE A 211 -7.82 13.62 -0.55
N ASP A 212 -7.59 14.82 -1.06
CA ASP A 212 -8.11 15.28 -2.34
C ASP A 212 -7.41 14.52 -3.48
N HIS A 213 -7.93 13.34 -3.76
CA HIS A 213 -7.51 12.45 -4.84
C HIS A 213 -7.62 13.10 -6.23
N SER A 214 -8.36 14.20 -6.40
CA SER A 214 -8.37 14.94 -7.66
C SER A 214 -7.05 15.65 -7.93
N LYS A 215 -6.32 16.00 -6.87
CA LYS A 215 -5.00 16.63 -6.91
C LYS A 215 -3.88 15.60 -6.82
N LEU A 216 -4.02 14.64 -5.91
CA LEU A 216 -2.94 13.73 -5.54
C LEU A 216 -3.35 12.27 -5.65
N ILE A 217 -3.07 11.67 -6.81
CA ILE A 217 -3.29 10.26 -7.10
C ILE A 217 -2.36 9.79 -8.22
N CYS A 218 -1.91 8.54 -8.13
CA CYS A 218 -1.15 7.83 -9.16
C CYS A 218 -1.76 6.43 -9.39
N PRO A 219 -1.35 5.69 -10.44
CA PRO A 219 -1.86 4.35 -10.73
C PRO A 219 -1.68 3.37 -9.59
N HIS A 220 -0.54 3.41 -8.88
CA HIS A 220 -0.23 2.48 -7.80
C HIS A 220 -1.17 2.68 -6.60
N LEU A 221 -1.40 3.95 -6.20
CA LEU A 221 -2.38 4.28 -5.15
C LEU A 221 -3.79 3.84 -5.56
N LEU A 222 -4.19 4.06 -6.81
CA LEU A 222 -5.50 3.63 -7.27
C LEU A 222 -5.61 2.10 -7.31
N ALA A 223 -4.61 1.39 -7.82
CA ALA A 223 -4.59 -0.06 -7.92
C ALA A 223 -4.71 -0.72 -6.54
N TYR A 224 -3.88 -0.31 -5.57
CA TYR A 224 -3.99 -0.80 -4.21
C TYR A 224 -5.27 -0.37 -3.51
N SER A 225 -5.82 0.81 -3.83
CA SER A 225 -7.13 1.23 -3.33
C SER A 225 -8.27 0.37 -3.87
N ILE A 226 -8.26 0.03 -5.15
CA ILE A 226 -9.20 -0.90 -5.76
C ILE A 226 -9.08 -2.26 -5.06
N LEU A 227 -7.87 -2.69 -4.72
CA LEU A 227 -7.65 -4.00 -4.12
C LEU A 227 -8.03 -4.09 -2.63
N LEU A 228 -7.67 -3.07 -1.83
CA LEU A 228 -7.70 -3.12 -0.36
C LEU A 228 -8.78 -2.23 0.26
N SER A 229 -9.20 -1.17 -0.43
CA SER A 229 -10.20 -0.21 0.07
C SER A 229 -11.59 -0.45 -0.52
N SER A 230 -11.83 -1.61 -1.16
CA SER A 230 -13.09 -1.95 -1.83
C SER A 230 -13.88 -3.04 -1.09
N SER A 231 -13.92 -4.26 -1.64
CA SER A 231 -14.60 -5.43 -1.08
C SER A 231 -13.64 -6.61 -1.00
N GLN A 232 -13.90 -7.49 -0.04
CA GLN A 232 -13.18 -8.75 0.08
C GLN A 232 -13.22 -9.60 -1.21
N ARG A 233 -14.30 -9.48 -2.00
CA ARG A 233 -14.43 -10.16 -3.30
C ARG A 233 -13.38 -9.68 -4.29
N THR A 234 -13.15 -8.38 -4.37
CA THR A 234 -12.16 -7.78 -5.27
C THR A 234 -10.76 -8.27 -4.91
N PHE A 235 -10.41 -8.25 -3.62
CA PHE A 235 -9.15 -8.83 -3.14
C PHE A 235 -9.00 -10.31 -3.52
N ARG A 236 -10.00 -11.15 -3.20
CA ARG A 236 -9.95 -12.59 -3.48
C ARG A 236 -9.88 -12.90 -4.97
N TYR A 237 -10.43 -12.03 -5.83
CA TYR A 237 -10.30 -12.19 -7.28
C TYR A 237 -8.83 -12.11 -7.70
N PHE A 238 -8.13 -11.02 -7.39
CA PHE A 238 -6.74 -10.79 -7.82
C PHE A 238 -5.67 -11.56 -7.03
N ALA A 239 -5.99 -12.03 -5.81
CA ALA A 239 -5.04 -12.77 -4.98
C ALA A 239 -5.24 -14.30 -5.03
N ILE A 240 -6.46 -14.79 -5.21
CA ILE A 240 -6.79 -16.24 -5.12
C ILE A 240 -7.24 -16.81 -6.46
N ARG A 241 -8.19 -16.15 -7.14
CA ARG A 241 -8.83 -16.71 -8.34
C ARG A 241 -8.01 -16.50 -9.61
N ASN A 242 -7.50 -15.29 -9.77
CA ASN A 242 -6.61 -14.86 -10.85
C ASN A 242 -5.39 -14.23 -10.17
N PRO A 243 -4.41 -15.04 -9.71
CA PRO A 243 -3.33 -14.60 -8.82
C PRO A 243 -2.30 -13.74 -9.55
N THR A 244 -2.69 -12.51 -9.88
CA THR A 244 -1.85 -11.47 -10.47
C THR A 244 -1.28 -10.53 -9.42
N VAL A 245 -1.83 -10.55 -8.19
CA VAL A 245 -1.27 -9.87 -7.03
C VAL A 245 -0.73 -10.92 -6.05
N LEU A 246 0.56 -10.81 -5.71
CA LEU A 246 1.25 -11.79 -4.89
C LEU A 246 1.26 -11.37 -3.42
N LEU A 247 0.78 -12.26 -2.56
CA LEU A 247 0.88 -12.10 -1.11
C LEU A 247 2.07 -12.92 -0.61
N ILE A 248 3.04 -12.27 0.02
CA ILE A 248 4.25 -12.90 0.55
C ILE A 248 4.27 -12.71 2.06
N LYS A 249 4.37 -13.83 2.76
CA LYS A 249 4.55 -13.86 4.21
C LYS A 249 6.05 -13.73 4.52
N ILE A 250 6.39 -12.83 5.43
CA ILE A 250 7.74 -12.64 5.95
C ILE A 250 7.73 -13.01 7.42
N THR A 251 8.55 -14.00 7.77
CA THR A 251 8.70 -14.50 9.14
C THR A 251 10.00 -14.02 9.79
N ASN A 252 10.94 -13.46 9.01
CA ASN A 252 12.23 -12.99 9.47
C ASN A 252 12.32 -11.45 9.35
N LEU A 253 12.72 -10.78 10.43
CA LEU A 253 12.92 -9.33 10.45
C LEU A 253 14.02 -8.87 9.48
N ASP A 254 15.07 -9.65 9.27
CA ASP A 254 16.14 -9.31 8.31
C ASP A 254 15.61 -9.27 6.87
N GLU A 255 14.74 -10.22 6.51
CA GLU A 255 14.05 -10.21 5.21
C GLU A 255 13.10 -9.02 5.09
N TRP A 256 12.41 -8.68 6.18
CA TRP A 256 11.56 -7.49 6.23
C TRP A 256 12.35 -6.21 5.98
N LEU A 257 13.50 -6.04 6.64
CA LEU A 257 14.37 -4.88 6.50
C LEU A 257 15.04 -4.81 5.12
N ARG A 258 15.37 -5.95 4.51
CA ARG A 258 15.93 -6.00 3.15
C ARG A 258 15.00 -5.39 2.10
N LEU A 259 13.68 -5.45 2.31
CA LEU A 259 12.73 -4.78 1.42
C LEU A 259 12.92 -3.25 1.36
N HIS A 260 13.53 -2.65 2.38
CA HIS A 260 13.69 -1.20 2.50
C HIS A 260 15.02 -0.68 1.94
N ILE A 261 16.02 -1.55 1.78
CA ILE A 261 17.40 -1.14 1.46
C ILE A 261 17.49 -0.41 0.12
N ASN A 262 16.68 -0.80 -0.87
CA ASN A 262 16.72 -0.21 -2.21
C ASN A 262 15.61 0.83 -2.46
N ILE A 263 14.81 1.19 -1.44
CA ILE A 263 13.74 2.20 -1.59
C ILE A 263 14.30 3.63 -1.54
N VAL A 264 15.40 3.84 -0.79
CA VAL A 264 16.08 5.13 -0.66
C VAL A 264 17.48 4.98 -1.25
N SER A 265 17.66 5.39 -2.50
CA SER A 265 18.96 5.43 -3.19
C SER A 265 19.39 6.87 -3.47
#